data_AF-A0A7X6RHT6-F1
#
_entry.id   AF-A0A7X6RHT6-F1
#
_cell.length_a   1.000
_cell.length_b   1.000
_cell.length_c   1.000
_cell.angle_alpha   90.00
_cell.angle_beta   90.00
_cell.angle_gamma   90.00
#
_symmetry.space_group_name_H-M   'P 1'
#
loop_
_entity.id
_entity.type
_entity.pdbx_description
1 polymer ?
#
loop_
_entity_poly.entity_id
_entity_poly.type
_entity_poly.pdbx_seq_one_letter_code
_entity_poly.pdbx_strand_id
1 'polypeptide(L)'
;MAKTTALEDIFLAPDDPAWGDERAREEFYRGSTLALCATMYGCYVIAIIAAAVDAKLVSLLIFILPSLTSLLLLRYCARRGIDVRALVKNFPTWRKRIAYATTYPLVAIWLAVYLWRAMPSDSQGLVGAVVGGLVGGVAAFVVGKLVRRRSALQQVPEDDCFDC
;
A
#
# COMPACT_ATOMS: atom_id res chain seq x y z
N MET A 1 -22.97 -13.59 -9.15
CA MET A 1 -22.06 -12.58 -9.72
C MET A 1 -22.06 -11.35 -8.81
N ALA A 2 -20.90 -10.87 -8.36
CA ALA A 2 -20.84 -9.64 -7.56
C ALA A 2 -21.20 -8.44 -8.44
N LYS A 3 -22.15 -7.60 -8.00
CA LYS A 3 -22.58 -6.38 -8.72
C LYS A 3 -21.36 -5.49 -8.96
N THR A 4 -21.10 -5.14 -10.22
CA THR A 4 -20.17 -4.08 -10.61
C THR A 4 -20.72 -2.72 -10.14
N THR A 5 -19.84 -1.86 -9.64
CA THR A 5 -20.21 -0.47 -9.32
C THR A 5 -20.18 0.38 -10.59
N ALA A 6 -20.91 1.50 -10.64
CA ALA A 6 -20.94 2.37 -11.82
C ALA A 6 -19.54 2.87 -12.25
N LEU A 7 -18.62 3.04 -11.28
CA LEU A 7 -17.22 3.36 -11.59
C LEU A 7 -16.47 2.17 -12.20
N GLU A 8 -16.70 0.95 -11.71
CA GLU A 8 -16.13 -0.26 -12.32
C GLU A 8 -16.62 -0.43 -13.76
N ASP A 9 -17.89 -0.13 -14.02
CA ASP A 9 -18.46 -0.24 -15.36
C ASP A 9 -17.82 0.77 -16.35
N ILE A 10 -17.61 2.00 -15.90
CA ILE A 10 -16.96 3.05 -16.70
C ILE A 10 -15.48 2.75 -16.95
N PHE A 11 -14.72 2.34 -15.93
CA PHE A 11 -13.26 2.22 -16.03
C PHE A 11 -12.79 0.83 -16.48
N LEU A 12 -13.55 -0.22 -16.21
CA LEU A 12 -13.18 -1.59 -16.57
C LEU A 12 -13.97 -2.10 -17.77
N ALA A 13 -15.18 -1.56 -18.05
CA ALA A 13 -16.07 -1.98 -19.14
C ALA A 13 -16.05 -3.51 -19.35
N PRO A 14 -16.37 -4.32 -18.31
CA PRO A 14 -16.00 -5.74 -18.28
C PRO A 14 -16.70 -6.60 -19.34
N ASP A 15 -17.82 -6.13 -19.88
CA ASP A 15 -18.60 -6.83 -20.91
C ASP A 15 -18.29 -6.32 -22.34
N ASP A 16 -17.30 -5.43 -22.50
CA ASP A 16 -16.90 -4.92 -23.82
C ASP A 16 -16.20 -6.01 -24.64
N PRO A 17 -16.62 -6.26 -25.91
CA PRO A 17 -16.00 -7.24 -26.79
C PRO A 17 -14.50 -7.00 -27.03
N ALA A 18 -13.98 -5.79 -26.79
CA ALA A 18 -12.54 -5.50 -26.81
C ALA A 18 -11.73 -6.33 -25.79
N TRP A 19 -12.36 -6.80 -24.70
CA TRP A 19 -11.73 -7.68 -23.71
C TRP A 19 -11.82 -9.18 -24.05
N GLY A 20 -12.37 -9.53 -25.21
CA GLY A 20 -12.54 -10.92 -25.66
C GLY A 20 -11.24 -11.64 -25.98
N ASP A 21 -10.16 -10.92 -26.29
CA ASP A 21 -8.84 -11.51 -26.49
C ASP A 21 -8.08 -11.61 -25.16
N GLU A 22 -7.93 -12.85 -24.67
CA GLU A 22 -7.21 -13.17 -23.44
C GLU A 22 -5.76 -12.68 -23.47
N ARG A 23 -5.11 -12.75 -24.63
CA ARG A 23 -3.70 -12.36 -24.77
C ARG A 23 -3.54 -10.85 -24.66
N ALA A 24 -4.35 -10.09 -25.41
CA ALA A 24 -4.33 -8.63 -25.35
C ALA A 24 -4.59 -8.13 -23.92
N ARG A 25 -5.54 -8.77 -23.23
CA ARG A 25 -5.88 -8.48 -21.84
C ARG A 25 -4.70 -8.73 -20.89
N GLU A 26 -4.00 -9.86 -21.03
CA GLU A 26 -2.85 -10.18 -20.20
C GLU A 26 -1.68 -9.20 -20.43
N GLU A 27 -1.35 -8.89 -21.69
CA GLU A 27 -0.31 -7.92 -22.03
C GLU A 27 -0.64 -6.52 -21.50
N PHE A 28 -1.91 -6.09 -21.60
CA PHE A 28 -2.38 -4.84 -21.02
C PHE A 28 -2.21 -4.78 -19.49
N TYR A 29 -2.56 -5.85 -18.77
CA TYR A 29 -2.38 -5.89 -17.31
C TYR A 29 -0.91 -5.88 -16.91
N ARG A 30 -0.03 -6.57 -17.65
CA ARG A 30 1.42 -6.53 -17.42
C ARG A 30 1.97 -5.12 -17.66
N GLY A 31 1.58 -4.49 -18.76
CA GLY A 31 1.99 -3.13 -19.11
C GLY A 31 1.51 -2.08 -18.12
N SER A 32 0.22 -2.11 -17.76
CA SER A 32 -0.35 -1.18 -16.77
C SER A 32 0.27 -1.35 -15.38
N THR A 33 0.61 -2.57 -14.97
CA THR A 33 1.32 -2.82 -13.72
C THR A 33 2.72 -2.22 -13.73
N LEU A 34 3.46 -2.35 -14.84
CA LEU A 34 4.78 -1.71 -14.99
C LEU A 34 4.67 -0.18 -14.96
N ALA A 35 3.69 0.38 -15.67
CA ALA A 35 3.44 1.82 -15.66
C ALA A 35 3.09 2.32 -14.25
N LEU A 36 2.20 1.64 -13.53
CA LEU A 36 1.81 1.98 -12.16
C LEU A 36 3.01 1.93 -11.20
N CYS A 37 3.85 0.90 -11.31
CA CYS A 37 5.09 0.81 -10.54
C CYS A 37 6.02 1.99 -10.84
N ALA A 38 6.24 2.34 -12.11
CA ALA A 38 7.06 3.48 -12.50
C ALA A 38 6.49 4.80 -11.97
N THR A 39 5.18 5.02 -12.08
CA THR A 39 4.49 6.19 -11.53
C THR A 39 4.64 6.27 -10.01
N MET A 40 4.53 5.15 -9.30
CA MET A 40 4.70 5.10 -7.85
C MET A 40 6.11 5.53 -7.41
N TYR A 41 7.15 5.05 -8.09
CA TYR A 41 8.53 5.53 -7.85
C TYR A 41 8.68 7.02 -8.19
N GLY A 42 8.09 7.48 -9.29
CA GLY A 42 8.04 8.90 -9.65
C GLY A 42 7.40 9.76 -8.55
N CYS A 43 6.26 9.34 -8.01
CA CYS A 43 5.60 10.02 -6.89
C CYS A 43 6.50 10.10 -5.66
N TYR A 44 7.23 9.04 -5.30
CA TYR A 44 8.16 9.09 -4.17
C TYR A 44 9.29 10.09 -4.37
N VAL A 45 9.89 10.12 -5.56
CA VAL A 45 10.95 11.10 -5.88
C VAL A 45 10.41 12.52 -5.84
N ILE A 46 9.26 12.77 -6.45
CA ILE A 46 8.62 14.10 -6.44
C ILE A 46 8.25 14.51 -5.01
N ALA A 47 7.76 13.59 -4.19
CA ALA A 47 7.43 13.86 -2.79
C ALA A 47 8.69 14.26 -1.99
N ILE A 48 9.83 13.60 -2.21
CA ILE A 48 11.11 13.95 -1.58
C ILE A 48 11.54 15.36 -1.98
N ILE A 49 11.49 15.68 -3.27
CA ILE A 49 11.84 17.01 -3.79
C ILE A 49 10.91 18.07 -3.21
N ALA A 50 9.60 17.82 -3.19
CA ALA A 50 8.62 18.73 -2.62
C ALA A 50 8.86 18.97 -1.12
N ALA A 51 9.26 17.95 -0.36
CA ALA A 51 9.63 18.10 1.04
C ALA A 51 10.88 18.98 1.22
N ALA A 52 11.86 18.85 0.32
CA ALA A 52 13.10 19.63 0.36
C ALA A 52 12.88 21.13 0.08
N VAL A 53 11.89 21.47 -0.77
CA VAL A 53 11.54 22.85 -1.15
C VAL A 53 10.50 23.48 -0.19
N ASP A 54 10.28 22.89 0.99
CA ASP A 54 9.33 23.33 2.02
C ASP A 54 7.83 23.25 1.62
N ALA A 55 7.51 22.58 0.51
CA ALA A 55 6.13 22.30 0.08
C ALA A 55 5.53 21.09 0.82
N LYS A 56 5.42 21.20 2.15
CA LYS A 56 5.06 20.09 3.06
C LYS A 56 3.72 19.42 2.75
N LEU A 57 2.67 20.20 2.52
CA LEU A 57 1.34 19.66 2.20
C LEU A 57 1.33 18.94 0.85
N VAL A 58 2.00 19.52 -0.16
CA VAL A 58 2.10 18.93 -1.50
C VAL A 58 2.88 17.62 -1.44
N SER A 59 4.00 17.60 -0.72
CA SER A 59 4.80 16.40 -0.49
C SER A 59 3.99 15.28 0.17
N LEU A 60 3.23 15.61 1.24
CA LEU A 60 2.39 14.64 1.95
C LEU A 60 1.30 14.08 1.04
N LEU A 61 0.60 14.94 0.29
CA LEU A 61 -0.45 14.51 -0.63
C LEU A 61 0.12 13.55 -1.68
N ILE A 62 1.22 13.92 -2.35
CA ILE A 62 1.86 13.08 -3.37
C ILE A 62 2.31 11.73 -2.79
N PHE A 63 2.79 11.71 -1.55
CA PHE A 63 3.18 10.47 -0.87
C PHE A 63 1.98 9.55 -0.54
N ILE A 64 0.82 10.12 -0.23
CA ILE A 64 -0.39 9.35 0.10
C ILE A 64 -1.00 8.70 -1.14
N LEU A 65 -0.90 9.32 -2.32
CA LEU A 65 -1.53 8.82 -3.56
C LEU A 65 -1.19 7.34 -3.87
N PRO A 66 0.09 6.91 -3.89
CA PRO A 66 0.43 5.51 -4.13
C PRO A 66 -0.06 4.53 -3.05
N SER A 67 -0.21 5.01 -1.81
CA SER A 67 -0.79 4.23 -0.73
C SER A 67 -2.28 4.00 -0.95
N LEU A 68 -2.98 5.02 -1.45
CA LEU A 68 -4.40 4.95 -1.77
C LEU A 68 -4.68 3.98 -2.93
N THR A 69 -3.87 4.00 -4.00
CA THR A 69 -4.02 3.06 -5.12
C THR A 69 -3.82 1.61 -4.66
N SER A 70 -2.83 1.37 -3.81
CA SER A 70 -2.60 0.06 -3.20
C SER A 70 -3.77 -0.41 -2.33
N LEU A 71 -4.37 0.49 -1.55
CA LEU A 71 -5.57 0.20 -0.74
C LEU A 71 -6.80 -0.11 -1.59
N LEU A 72 -7.01 0.64 -2.69
CA LEU A 72 -8.11 0.40 -3.62
C LEU A 72 -7.99 -0.97 -4.27
N LEU A 73 -6.79 -1.36 -4.70
CA LEU A 73 -6.51 -2.70 -5.23
C LEU A 73 -6.85 -3.79 -4.22
N LEU A 74 -6.33 -3.68 -2.99
CA LEU A 74 -6.61 -4.65 -1.92
C LEU A 74 -8.10 -4.76 -1.61
N ARG A 75 -8.81 -3.63 -1.57
CA ARG A 75 -10.26 -3.60 -1.32
C ARG A 75 -11.04 -4.22 -2.47
N TYR A 76 -10.65 -3.95 -3.71
CA TYR A 76 -11.26 -4.52 -4.90
C TYR A 76 -11.09 -6.05 -4.93
N CYS A 77 -9.87 -6.55 -4.76
CA CYS A 77 -9.59 -7.99 -4.70
C CYS A 77 -10.34 -8.67 -3.55
N ALA A 78 -10.35 -8.07 -2.36
CA ALA A 78 -11.06 -8.62 -1.21
C ALA A 78 -12.58 -8.72 -1.45
N ARG A 79 -13.20 -7.73 -2.12
CA ARG A 79 -14.63 -7.78 -2.50
C ARG A 79 -14.95 -8.91 -3.48
N ARG A 80 -13.97 -9.33 -4.28
CA ARG A 80 -14.08 -10.42 -5.26
C ARG A 80 -13.62 -11.77 -4.70
N GLY A 81 -13.32 -11.86 -3.41
CA GLY A 81 -12.85 -13.11 -2.77
C GLY A 81 -11.42 -13.50 -3.12
N ILE A 82 -10.64 -12.60 -3.73
CA ILE A 82 -9.25 -12.85 -4.11
C ILE A 82 -8.34 -12.48 -2.94
N ASP A 83 -7.73 -13.48 -2.30
CA ASP A 83 -6.73 -13.25 -1.26
C ASP A 83 -5.36 -12.91 -1.86
N VAL A 84 -5.11 -11.62 -2.00
CA VAL A 84 -3.83 -11.07 -2.47
C VAL A 84 -2.65 -11.52 -1.60
N ARG A 85 -2.85 -11.77 -0.30
CA ARG A 85 -1.76 -12.22 0.57
C ARG A 85 -1.36 -13.65 0.27
N ALA A 86 -2.35 -14.51 0.01
CA ALA A 86 -2.10 -15.88 -0.42
C ALA A 86 -1.38 -15.92 -1.78
N LEU A 87 -1.81 -15.07 -2.73
CA LEU A 87 -1.15 -14.89 -4.02
C LEU A 87 0.33 -14.49 -3.87
N VAL A 88 0.60 -13.46 -3.07
CA VAL A 88 1.97 -12.98 -2.84
C VAL A 88 2.79 -13.99 -2.06
N LYS A 89 2.20 -14.84 -1.21
CA LYS A 89 2.95 -15.87 -0.45
C LYS A 89 3.74 -16.78 -1.38
N ASN A 90 3.15 -17.16 -2.52
CA ASN A 90 3.75 -18.05 -3.51
C ASN A 90 4.87 -17.41 -4.34
N PHE A 91 5.04 -16.08 -4.27
CA PHE A 91 6.13 -15.42 -4.97
C PHE A 91 7.50 -15.73 -4.35
N PRO A 92 8.53 -15.86 -5.19
CA PRO A 92 9.88 -16.13 -4.73
C PRO A 92 10.37 -15.01 -3.81
N THR A 93 11.01 -15.39 -2.72
CA THR A 93 11.43 -14.48 -1.64
C THR A 93 12.40 -13.40 -2.13
N TRP A 94 13.25 -13.68 -3.11
CA TRP A 94 14.18 -12.71 -3.67
C TRP A 94 13.45 -11.54 -4.36
N ARG A 95 12.33 -11.78 -5.06
CA ARG A 95 11.54 -10.71 -5.69
C ARG A 95 10.91 -9.79 -4.65
N LYS A 96 10.42 -10.37 -3.55
CA LYS A 96 9.90 -9.60 -2.41
C LYS A 96 11.00 -8.75 -1.79
N ARG A 97 12.19 -9.32 -1.61
CA ARG A 97 13.36 -8.60 -1.08
C ARG A 97 13.75 -7.43 -1.96
N ILE A 98 13.79 -7.60 -3.29
CA ILE A 98 14.09 -6.49 -4.22
C ILE A 98 13.04 -5.39 -4.09
N ALA A 99 11.74 -5.73 -4.14
CA ALA A 99 10.68 -4.73 -4.01
C ALA A 99 10.77 -3.97 -2.68
N TYR A 100 11.05 -4.65 -1.58
CA TYR A 100 11.27 -4.01 -0.28
C TYR A 100 12.55 -3.17 -0.24
N ALA A 101 13.64 -3.66 -0.83
CA ALA A 101 14.91 -2.96 -0.89
C ALA A 101 14.86 -1.69 -1.76
N THR A 102 13.98 -1.61 -2.75
CA THR A 102 13.81 -0.40 -3.56
C THR A 102 12.83 0.59 -2.93
N THR A 103 11.73 0.11 -2.33
CA THR A 103 10.70 1.00 -1.78
C THR A 103 11.05 1.56 -0.39
N TYR A 104 11.55 0.73 0.54
CA TYR A 104 11.77 1.20 1.92
C TYR A 104 12.81 2.31 2.05
N PRO A 105 13.94 2.31 1.31
CA PRO A 105 14.89 3.42 1.38
C PRO A 105 14.29 4.74 0.91
N LEU A 106 13.46 4.74 -0.15
CA LEU A 106 12.79 5.95 -0.63
C LEU A 106 11.84 6.52 0.42
N VAL A 107 11.08 5.65 1.08
CA VAL A 107 10.19 6.05 2.18
C VAL A 107 10.99 6.60 3.37
N ALA A 108 12.11 5.96 3.71
CA ALA A 108 12.98 6.42 4.80
C ALA A 108 13.63 7.78 4.50
N ILE A 109 14.11 7.98 3.27
CA ILE A 109 14.66 9.25 2.80
C ILE A 109 13.58 10.34 2.85
N TRP A 110 12.39 10.06 2.32
CA TRP A 110 11.27 10.99 2.38
C TRP A 110 10.94 11.38 3.81
N LEU A 111 10.82 10.41 4.71
CA LEU A 111 10.51 10.66 6.12
C LEU A 111 11.59 11.51 6.79
N ALA A 112 12.87 11.23 6.53
CA ALA A 112 13.99 11.99 7.08
C ALA A 112 13.96 13.45 6.60
N VAL A 113 13.79 13.68 5.29
CA VAL A 113 13.72 15.03 4.70
C VAL A 113 12.49 15.79 5.22
N TYR A 114 11.33 15.11 5.26
CA TYR A 114 10.08 15.69 5.72
C TYR A 114 10.16 16.12 7.19
N LEU A 115 10.67 15.25 8.07
CA LEU A 115 10.82 15.56 9.50
C LEU A 115 11.89 16.61 9.76
N TRP A 116 13.02 16.56 9.05
CA TRP A 116 14.08 17.57 9.14
C TRP A 116 13.56 18.97 8.81
N ARG A 117 12.70 19.09 7.78
CA ARG A 117 12.09 20.38 7.43
C ARG A 117 10.85 20.74 8.23
N ALA A 118 10.14 19.77 8.80
CA ALA A 118 8.98 20.02 9.64
C ALA A 118 9.34 20.54 11.04
N MET A 119 10.59 20.43 11.50
CA MET A 119 11.05 20.92 12.82
C MET A 119 11.84 22.25 12.72
N PRO A 120 11.22 23.44 12.79
CA PRO A 120 11.67 24.46 13.80
C PRO A 120 10.70 25.05 14.89
N SER A 121 11.12 24.88 16.15
CA SER A 121 10.91 25.59 17.45
C SER A 121 9.54 26.09 17.97
N ASP A 122 8.75 26.97 17.34
CA ASP A 122 7.79 27.79 18.14
C ASP A 122 6.30 27.79 17.73
N SER A 123 5.88 27.08 16.69
CA SER A 123 4.45 27.02 16.31
C SER A 123 3.97 25.67 15.75
N GLN A 124 4.76 24.61 16.01
CA GLN A 124 4.74 23.37 15.23
C GLN A 124 4.15 22.14 15.92
N GLY A 125 3.69 22.28 17.16
CA GLY A 125 3.12 21.15 17.90
C GLY A 125 1.91 20.55 17.21
N LEU A 126 1.02 21.37 16.62
CA LEU A 126 -0.26 20.89 16.11
C LEU A 126 -0.13 20.13 14.78
N VAL A 127 0.58 20.68 13.79
CA VAL A 127 0.73 20.04 12.48
C VAL A 127 1.66 18.83 12.57
N GLY A 128 2.74 18.92 13.35
CA GLY A 128 3.62 17.80 13.67
C GLY A 128 2.89 16.69 14.42
N ALA A 129 2.01 17.01 15.38
CA ALA A 129 1.21 16.03 16.11
C ALA A 129 0.09 15.42 15.26
N VAL A 130 -0.55 16.17 14.37
CA VAL A 130 -1.59 15.63 13.47
C VAL A 130 -0.96 14.68 12.45
N VAL A 131 0.16 15.07 11.84
CA VAL A 131 0.85 14.21 10.85
C VAL A 131 1.53 13.03 11.55
N GLY A 132 2.23 13.27 12.66
CA GLY A 132 2.82 12.21 13.49
C GLY A 132 1.78 11.28 14.10
N GLY A 133 0.61 11.81 14.47
CA GLY A 133 -0.54 11.05 14.97
C GLY A 133 -1.24 10.22 13.90
N LEU A 134 -1.36 10.73 12.67
CA LEU A 134 -1.88 9.96 11.54
C LEU A 134 -0.91 8.84 11.14
N VAL A 135 0.37 9.16 10.98
CA VAL A 135 1.39 8.17 10.59
C VAL A 135 1.62 7.16 11.71
N GLY A 136 1.77 7.62 12.95
CA GLY A 136 1.92 6.79 14.14
C GLY A 136 0.67 5.97 14.45
N GLY A 137 -0.52 6.55 14.28
CA GLY A 137 -1.80 5.87 14.47
C GLY A 137 -2.02 4.76 13.44
N VAL A 138 -1.72 5.01 12.16
CA VAL A 138 -1.80 3.98 11.11
C VAL A 138 -0.77 2.88 11.37
N ALA A 139 0.47 3.24 11.74
CA ALA A 139 1.51 2.27 12.06
C ALA A 139 1.12 1.41 13.29
N ALA A 140 0.66 2.03 14.37
CA ALA A 140 0.21 1.35 15.58
C ALA A 140 -1.03 0.47 15.33
N PHE A 141 -1.96 0.91 14.48
CA PHE A 141 -3.12 0.12 14.08
C PHE A 141 -2.71 -1.13 13.29
N VAL A 142 -1.78 -0.99 12.34
CA VAL A 142 -1.27 -2.11 11.54
C VAL A 142 -0.48 -3.09 12.40
N VAL A 143 0.42 -2.60 13.26
CA VAL A 143 1.18 -3.42 14.20
C VAL A 143 0.25 -4.11 15.20
N GLY A 144 -0.69 -3.38 15.80
CA GLY A 144 -1.67 -3.93 16.74
C GLY A 144 -2.54 -5.01 16.10
N LYS A 145 -2.93 -4.84 14.83
CA LYS A 145 -3.68 -5.85 14.08
C LYS A 145 -2.83 -7.09 13.75
N LEU A 146 -1.53 -6.91 13.48
CA LEU A 146 -0.59 -8.01 13.23
C LEU A 146 -0.27 -8.78 14.52
N VAL A 147 -0.08 -8.08 15.64
CA VAL A 147 0.15 -8.68 16.96
C VAL A 147 -1.08 -9.45 17.43
N ARG A 148 -2.28 -8.84 17.37
CA ARG A 148 -3.54 -9.55 17.69
C ARG A 148 -3.75 -10.79 16.82
N ARG A 149 -3.39 -10.75 15.54
CA ARG A 149 -3.46 -11.91 14.66
C ARG A 149 -2.46 -13.01 15.04
N ARG A 150 -1.26 -12.65 15.52
CA ARG A 150 -0.29 -13.62 16.04
C ARG A 150 -0.78 -14.26 17.33
N SER A 151 -1.32 -13.47 18.26
CA SER A 151 -1.90 -13.97 19.50
C SER A 151 -3.08 -14.92 19.25
N ALA A 152 -3.92 -14.63 18.25
CA ALA A 152 -5.04 -15.51 17.88
C ALA A 152 -4.61 -16.85 17.25
N LEU A 153 -3.44 -16.90 16.59
CA LEU A 153 -2.89 -18.14 16.03
C LEU A 153 -2.15 -18.97 17.10
N GLN A 154 -1.69 -18.33 18.18
CA GLN A 154 -1.00 -18.98 19.30
C GLN A 154 -1.97 -19.58 20.33
N GLN A 155 -3.28 -19.29 20.22
CA GLN A 155 -4.35 -19.81 21.08
C GLN A 155 -5.12 -21.01 20.47
N VAL A 156 -4.66 -21.60 19.35
CA VAL A 156 -5.19 -22.90 18.92
C VAL A 156 -4.68 -23.96 19.92
N PRO A 157 -5.55 -24.71 20.61
CA PRO A 157 -5.22 -25.33 21.89
C PRO A 157 -4.26 -26.53 21.75
N GLU A 158 -3.27 -26.57 22.64
CA GLU A 158 -2.40 -27.70 22.96
C GLU A 158 -3.12 -28.67 23.92
N ASP A 159 -4.37 -29.06 23.63
CA ASP A 159 -5.22 -29.84 24.55
C ASP A 159 -5.83 -31.09 23.87
N ASP A 160 -5.04 -31.79 23.05
CA ASP A 160 -5.29 -33.21 22.72
C ASP A 160 -4.02 -34.00 23.08
N CYS A 161 -3.67 -33.99 24.36
CA CYS A 161 -2.81 -35.04 24.93
C CYS A 161 -3.69 -36.29 25.05
N PHE A 162 -3.42 -37.29 24.20
CA PHE A 162 -4.01 -38.62 24.32
C PHE A 162 -3.53 -39.26 25.62
N ASP A 163 -4.35 -39.19 26.67
CA ASP A 163 -4.23 -40.09 27.81
C ASP A 163 -4.59 -41.52 27.36
N CYS A 164 -3.54 -42.35 27.34
CA CYS A 164 -3.41 -43.79 27.55
C CYS A 164 -4.54 -44.75 27.11
#